data_AF-A0A920CJF8-F1
#
_entry.id   AF-A0A920CJF8-F1
#
_cell.length_a   1.000
_cell.length_b   1.000
_cell.length_c   1.000
_cell.angle_alpha   90.00
_cell.angle_beta   90.00
_cell.angle_gamma   90.00
#
_symmetry.space_group_name_H-M   'P 1'
#
loop_
_entity.id
_entity.type
_entity.pdbx_description
1 polymer ?
#
loop_
_entity_poly.entity_id
_entity_poly.type
_entity_poly.pdbx_seq_one_letter_code
_entity_poly.pdbx_strand_id
1 'polypeptide(L)'
;MDLTWWGSYDGEYWHDLILHLERENLFPKDQETLDKLFCDREYVPINAIGIMNVRSKERVEELVKIAKATCRIENTLLVFKTTSSGKSQAYFDEVHAYLLNKKKVIATKQARVS
;
A
#
# COMPACT_ATOMS: atom_id res chain seq x y z
N MET A 1 -1.25 -2.80 -15.99
CA MET A 1 -1.03 -1.37 -16.25
C MET A 1 -1.37 -0.60 -14.98
N ASP A 2 -0.34 -0.18 -14.26
CA ASP A 2 -0.46 0.36 -12.91
C ASP A 2 -0.84 1.84 -12.99
N LEU A 3 -1.87 2.27 -12.26
CA LEU A 3 -2.19 3.69 -12.12
C LEU A 3 -1.36 4.24 -10.97
N THR A 4 -0.28 4.95 -11.29
CA THR A 4 0.42 5.78 -10.31
C THR A 4 0.18 7.25 -10.64
N TRP A 5 -0.65 7.90 -9.82
CA TRP A 5 -0.97 9.32 -9.99
C TRP A 5 0.04 10.16 -9.20
N TRP A 6 0.65 11.11 -9.90
CA TRP A 6 1.51 12.18 -9.39
C TRP A 6 0.93 13.51 -9.91
N GLY A 7 1.09 14.62 -9.19
CA GLY A 7 0.59 15.93 -9.64
C GLY A 7 1.26 17.11 -8.95
N SER A 8 0.57 18.26 -8.90
CA SER A 8 0.84 19.54 -8.20
C SER A 8 -0.47 20.24 -7.78
N TYR A 9 -0.80 20.54 -6.51
CA TYR A 9 -1.99 21.40 -6.23
C TYR A 9 -1.59 22.85 -6.01
N ASP A 10 -1.23 23.48 -7.13
CA ASP A 10 -1.21 24.92 -7.36
C ASP A 10 -2.61 25.52 -7.58
N GLY A 11 -3.61 24.65 -7.77
CA GLY A 11 -4.94 24.95 -8.28
C GLY A 11 -5.46 23.87 -9.25
N GLU A 12 -4.59 23.08 -9.88
CA GLU A 12 -4.98 22.16 -10.98
C GLU A 12 -4.61 20.65 -10.85
N TYR A 13 -3.72 20.15 -9.96
CA TYR A 13 -3.38 18.70 -9.78
C TYR A 13 -3.12 18.28 -8.28
N TRP A 14 -2.13 17.45 -7.90
CA TRP A 14 -1.78 17.09 -6.49
C TRP A 14 -0.27 16.77 -6.22
N HIS A 15 0.52 17.66 -5.58
CA HIS A 15 1.99 17.45 -5.35
C HIS A 15 2.30 16.53 -4.17
N ASP A 16 1.57 16.69 -3.08
CA ASP A 16 1.89 16.07 -1.80
C ASP A 16 1.30 14.66 -1.62
N LEU A 17 0.81 14.05 -2.69
CA LEU A 17 0.14 12.75 -2.68
C LEU A 17 0.64 11.85 -3.81
N ILE A 18 1.20 10.69 -3.45
CA ILE A 18 1.27 9.54 -4.34
C ILE A 18 0.02 8.70 -4.17
N LEU A 19 -0.65 8.34 -5.27
CA LEU A 19 -1.60 7.22 -5.27
C LEU A 19 -1.10 6.14 -6.23
N HIS A 20 -0.80 4.95 -5.71
CA HIS A 20 -0.52 3.76 -6.51
C HIS A 20 -1.63 2.72 -6.32
N LEU A 21 -2.26 2.33 -7.42
CA LEU A 21 -3.27 1.27 -7.47
C LEU A 21 -2.84 0.16 -8.42
N GLU A 22 -2.56 -1.02 -7.86
CA GLU A 22 -2.38 -2.24 -8.65
C GLU A 22 -3.71 -2.68 -9.24
N ARG A 23 -3.81 -2.69 -10.58
CA ARG A 23 -5.01 -3.15 -11.30
C ARG A 23 -4.97 -4.63 -11.70
N GLU A 24 -3.79 -5.23 -11.70
CA GLU A 24 -3.54 -6.60 -12.13
C GLU A 24 -2.95 -7.39 -10.96
N ASN A 25 -3.43 -8.61 -10.72
CA ASN A 25 -2.97 -9.49 -9.64
C ASN A 25 -1.61 -10.14 -9.96
N LEU A 26 -0.63 -9.34 -10.36
CA LEU A 26 0.74 -9.75 -10.60
C LEU A 26 1.49 -9.81 -9.27
N PHE A 27 1.14 -10.80 -8.45
CA PHE A 27 1.73 -11.02 -7.13
C PHE A 27 3.27 -10.95 -7.03
N PRO A 28 4.09 -11.29 -8.06
CA PRO A 28 5.55 -11.05 -8.01
C PRO A 28 5.96 -9.57 -7.99
N LYS A 29 5.04 -8.62 -8.22
CA LYS A 29 5.28 -7.17 -8.30
C LYS A 29 4.90 -6.40 -7.04
N ASP A 30 4.36 -7.06 -6.02
CA ASP A 30 3.96 -6.42 -4.76
C ASP A 30 5.13 -5.64 -4.10
N GLN A 31 6.35 -6.15 -4.23
CA GLN A 31 7.58 -5.45 -3.83
C GLN A 31 8.00 -4.34 -4.81
N GLU A 32 7.87 -4.55 -6.13
CA GLU A 32 8.11 -3.53 -7.17
C GLU A 32 7.24 -2.29 -6.93
N THR A 33 6.00 -2.49 -6.44
CA THR A 33 5.06 -1.44 -6.04
C THR A 33 5.54 -0.65 -4.82
N LEU A 34 6.06 -1.30 -3.78
CA LEU A 34 6.70 -0.60 -2.65
C LEU A 34 7.94 0.19 -3.10
N ASP A 35 8.76 -0.40 -3.98
CA ASP A 35 9.96 0.25 -4.50
C ASP A 35 9.60 1.48 -5.38
N LYS A 36 8.51 1.43 -6.15
CA LYS A 36 7.95 2.60 -6.88
C LYS A 36 7.45 3.69 -5.94
N LEU A 37 6.76 3.31 -4.85
CA LEU A 37 6.19 4.21 -3.84
C LEU A 37 7.26 4.92 -3.00
N PHE A 38 8.34 4.21 -2.65
CA PHE A 38 9.41 4.71 -1.77
C PHE A 38 10.73 4.99 -2.50
N CYS A 39 10.70 5.07 -3.83
CA CYS A 39 11.83 5.42 -4.68
C CYS A 39 12.46 6.75 -4.25
N ASP A 40 13.79 6.80 -4.17
CA ASP A 40 14.54 8.02 -3.82
C ASP A 40 14.41 9.07 -4.93
N ARG A 41 13.99 10.28 -4.54
CA ARG A 41 13.67 11.40 -5.43
C ARG A 41 14.13 12.73 -4.81
N GLU A 42 14.34 13.72 -5.67
CA GLU A 42 14.65 15.10 -5.26
C GLU A 42 13.52 15.72 -4.41
N TYR A 43 12.26 15.42 -4.76
CA TYR A 43 11.08 15.79 -3.98
C TYR A 43 10.43 14.55 -3.39
N VAL A 44 10.42 14.46 -2.05
CA VAL A 44 9.74 13.42 -1.29
C VAL A 44 8.37 13.95 -0.86
N PRO A 45 7.26 13.35 -1.31
CA PRO A 45 5.92 13.84 -0.96
C PRO A 45 5.58 13.54 0.50
N ILE A 46 4.68 14.34 1.06
CA ILE A 46 4.25 14.21 2.46
C ILE A 46 3.34 12.99 2.65
N ASN A 47 2.49 12.67 1.66
CA ASN A 47 1.50 11.60 1.72
C ASN A 47 1.69 10.58 0.59
N ALA A 48 1.43 9.31 0.88
CA ALA A 48 1.40 8.23 -0.10
C ALA A 48 0.30 7.22 0.22
N ILE A 49 -0.36 6.70 -0.81
CA ILE A 49 -1.36 5.64 -0.69
C ILE A 49 -0.98 4.52 -1.66
N GLY A 50 -0.72 3.33 -1.14
CA GLY A 50 -0.43 2.13 -1.92
C GLY A 50 -1.53 1.09 -1.71
N ILE A 51 -2.24 0.73 -2.78
CA ILE A 51 -3.31 -0.28 -2.76
C ILE A 51 -2.87 -1.48 -3.60
N MET A 52 -2.72 -2.65 -2.95
CA MET A 52 -2.12 -3.86 -3.52
C MET A 52 -2.97 -5.10 -3.25
N ASN A 53 -2.91 -6.08 -4.16
CA ASN A 53 -3.56 -7.39 -3.98
C ASN A 53 -2.51 -8.45 -3.61
N VAL A 54 -2.60 -9.00 -2.40
CA VAL A 54 -1.57 -9.87 -1.80
C VAL A 54 -2.10 -11.27 -1.55
N ARG A 55 -1.28 -12.30 -1.84
CA ARG A 55 -1.69 -13.71 -1.79
C ARG A 55 -2.13 -14.22 -0.42
N SER A 56 -1.50 -13.74 0.65
CA SER A 56 -1.77 -14.19 2.01
C SER A 56 -1.34 -13.16 3.04
N LYS A 57 -1.79 -13.34 4.29
CA LYS A 57 -1.45 -12.47 5.42
C LYS A 57 0.05 -12.48 5.73
N GLU A 58 0.73 -13.63 5.60
CA GLU A 58 2.16 -13.75 5.84
C GLU A 58 2.95 -12.81 4.91
N ARG A 59 2.54 -12.75 3.63
CA ARG A 59 3.14 -11.83 2.65
C ARG A 59 2.82 -10.36 2.97
N VAL A 60 1.64 -10.05 3.49
CA VAL A 60 1.35 -8.70 4.02
C VAL A 60 2.32 -8.32 5.14
N GLU A 61 2.61 -9.22 6.07
CA GLU A 61 3.56 -8.98 7.16
C GLU A 61 5.01 -8.82 6.66
N GLU A 62 5.42 -9.51 5.59
CA GLU A 62 6.69 -9.28 4.90
C GLU A 62 6.76 -7.90 4.25
N LEU A 63 5.74 -7.52 3.46
CA LEU A 63 5.66 -6.24 2.78
C LEU A 63 5.66 -5.06 3.77
N VAL A 64 4.98 -5.20 4.91
CA VAL A 64 5.02 -4.19 6.00
C VAL A 64 6.41 -4.10 6.64
N LYS A 65 7.16 -5.20 6.77
CA LYS A 65 8.57 -5.15 7.25
C LYS A 65 9.47 -4.42 6.25
N ILE A 66 9.33 -4.69 4.95
CA ILE A 66 10.05 -4.00 3.87
C ILE A 66 9.72 -2.51 3.89
N ALA A 67 8.43 -2.16 3.89
CA ALA A 67 7.96 -0.78 3.95
C ALA A 67 8.50 -0.02 5.18
N LYS A 68 8.57 -0.65 6.36
CA LYS A 68 9.18 -0.02 7.54
C LYS A 68 10.68 0.24 7.39
N ALA A 69 11.40 -0.53 6.57
CA ALA A 69 12.82 -0.31 6.32
C ALA A 69 13.05 0.84 5.31
N THR A 70 12.24 0.88 4.25
CA THR A 70 12.40 1.77 3.08
C THR A 70 11.64 3.09 3.18
N CYS A 71 10.47 3.14 3.84
CA CYS A 71 9.60 4.31 3.87
C CYS A 71 10.26 5.53 4.56
N ARG A 72 10.33 6.65 3.82
CA ARG A 72 10.80 7.97 4.28
C ARG A 72 9.69 9.02 4.33
N ILE A 73 8.49 8.68 3.85
CA ILE A 73 7.31 9.54 3.71
C ILE A 73 6.58 9.67 5.05
N GLU A 74 5.98 10.84 5.34
CA GLU A 74 5.38 11.13 6.65
C GLU A 74 4.00 10.48 6.86
N ASN A 75 3.18 10.38 5.82
CA ASN A 75 1.82 9.84 5.90
C ASN A 75 1.61 8.78 4.81
N THR A 76 2.07 7.55 5.05
CA THR A 76 1.89 6.45 4.09
C THR A 76 0.76 5.53 4.53
N LEU A 77 -0.30 5.42 3.74
CA LEU A 77 -1.35 4.42 3.90
C LEU A 77 -1.11 3.25 2.94
N LEU A 78 -0.76 2.09 3.47
CA LEU A 78 -0.71 0.84 2.70
C LEU A 78 -1.99 0.05 2.94
N VAL A 79 -2.72 -0.26 1.87
CA VAL A 79 -3.95 -1.07 1.89
C VAL A 79 -3.67 -2.35 1.13
N PHE A 80 -3.69 -3.47 1.83
CA PHE A 80 -3.51 -4.80 1.26
C PHE A 80 -4.86 -5.51 1.25
N LYS A 81 -5.33 -5.89 0.06
CA LYS A 81 -6.44 -6.83 -0.09
C LYS A 81 -5.87 -8.24 -0.20
N THR A 82 -6.44 -9.19 0.54
CA THR A 82 -6.06 -10.61 0.50
C THR A 82 -7.30 -11.48 0.63
N THR A 83 -7.20 -12.77 0.27
CA THR A 83 -8.29 -13.73 0.43
C THR A 83 -8.00 -14.67 1.60
N SER A 84 -9.01 -14.98 2.39
CA SER A 84 -8.93 -15.87 3.54
C SER A 84 -10.02 -16.94 3.44
N SER A 85 -9.72 -18.16 3.87
CA SER A 85 -10.70 -19.25 3.94
C SER A 85 -11.04 -19.57 5.40
N GLY A 86 -12.34 -19.58 5.71
CA GLY A 86 -12.85 -19.85 7.05
C GLY A 86 -13.36 -21.28 7.18
N LYS A 87 -13.40 -21.81 8.41
CA LYS A 87 -13.98 -23.15 8.67
C LYS A 87 -15.46 -23.28 8.25
N SER A 88 -16.15 -22.18 8.01
CA SER A 88 -17.59 -22.11 7.69
C SER A 88 -17.92 -21.38 6.38
N GLN A 89 -16.94 -20.81 5.67
CA GLN A 89 -17.18 -19.99 4.47
C GLN A 89 -16.01 -20.18 3.50
N ALA A 90 -16.32 -20.57 2.26
CA ALA A 90 -15.33 -21.08 1.31
C ALA A 90 -14.16 -20.12 1.07
N TYR A 91 -14.47 -18.86 0.77
CA TYR A 91 -13.52 -17.75 0.67
C TYR A 91 -14.23 -16.46 1.10
N PHE A 92 -13.50 -15.55 1.76
CA PHE A 92 -13.91 -14.17 2.00
C PHE A 92 -12.74 -13.23 1.80
N ASP A 93 -13.03 -11.99 1.42
CA ASP A 93 -12.01 -10.96 1.21
C ASP A 93 -11.65 -10.33 2.57
N GLU A 94 -10.35 -10.16 2.84
CA GLU A 94 -9.83 -9.36 3.94
C GLU A 94 -9.09 -8.14 3.42
N VAL A 95 -9.31 -7.00 4.06
CA VAL A 95 -8.60 -5.76 3.77
C VAL A 95 -7.82 -5.35 5.01
N HIS A 96 -6.50 -5.24 4.88
CA HIS A 96 -5.57 -4.85 5.94
C HIS A 96 -4.96 -3.50 5.60
N ALA A 97 -5.28 -2.47 6.37
CA ALA A 97 -4.77 -1.11 6.19
C ALA A 97 -3.75 -0.75 7.28
N TYR A 98 -2.57 -0.28 6.87
CA TYR A 98 -1.50 0.16 7.75
C TYR A 98 -1.17 1.62 7.45
N LEU A 99 -1.26 2.47 8.46
CA LEU A 99 -0.77 3.84 8.40
C LEU A 99 0.64 3.88 8.99
N LEU A 100 1.61 4.29 8.18
CA LEU A 100 3.01 4.47 8.55
C LEU A 100 3.36 5.96 8.59
N ASN A 101 4.11 6.35 9.62
CA ASN A 101 4.90 7.57 9.61
C ASN A 101 6.37 7.17 9.52
N LYS A 102 6.98 7.43 8.37
CA LYS A 102 8.35 7.03 8.03
C LYS A 102 8.51 5.52 8.30
N LYS A 103 9.40 5.15 9.21
CA LYS A 103 9.73 3.75 9.57
C LYS A 103 8.81 3.11 10.62
N LYS A 104 7.80 3.82 11.12
CA LYS A 104 6.91 3.38 12.21
C LYS A 104 5.48 3.20 11.71
N VAL A 105 4.86 2.06 12.03
CA VAL A 105 3.41 1.89 11.91
C VAL A 105 2.76 2.64 13.07
N ILE A 106 1.85 3.57 12.77
CA ILE A 106 1.13 4.37 13.76
C ILE A 106 -0.32 3.91 13.95
N ALA A 107 -0.92 3.26 12.95
CA ALA A 107 -2.21 2.60 13.09
C ALA A 107 -2.34 1.39 12.16
N THR A 108 -3.13 0.41 12.57
CA THR A 108 -3.57 -0.72 11.73
C THR A 108 -5.09 -0.86 11.85
N LYS A 109 -5.74 -1.16 10.73
CA LYS A 109 -7.16 -1.54 10.65
C LYS A 109 -7.30 -2.79 9.80
N GLN A 110 -8.23 -3.67 10.18
CA GLN A 110 -8.62 -4.82 9.38
C GLN A 110 -10.13 -4.76 9.16
N ALA A 111 -10.56 -5.06 7.95
CA ALA A 111 -11.96 -5.26 7.59
C ALA A 111 -12.12 -6.61 6.89
N ARG A 112 -13.30 -7.22 7.04
CA ARG A 112 -13.73 -8.38 6.26
C ARG A 112 -14.82 -7.91 5.30
N VAL A 113 -14.74 -8.37 4.06
CA VAL A 113 -15.70 -8.07 3.01
C VAL A 113 -16.31 -9.41 2.58
N SER A 114 -17.64 -9.49 2.71
CA SER A 114 -18.47 -10.68 2.52
C SER A 114 -19.48 -10.46 1.40
#